data_AF-A0A3P7IRD2-F1
#
_entry.id   AF-A0A3P7IRD2-F1
#
_cell.length_a   1.000
_cell.length_b   1.000
_cell.length_c   1.000
_cell.angle_alpha   90.00
_cell.angle_beta   90.00
_cell.angle_gamma   90.00
#
_symmetry.space_group_name_H-M   'P 1'
#
loop_
_entity.id
_entity.type
_entity.pdbx_description
1 polymer ?
#
loop_
_entity_poly.entity_id
_entity_poly.type
_entity_poly.pdbx_seq_one_letter_code
_entity_poly.pdbx_strand_id
1 'polypeptide(L)'
;MNVTDRMAFNKEGMDYDKHKALIREFIDTYYGTDENGQKVFYYREDIQRIAEREQVALYVNLDDINRFDESLAALIEGNARRFHQIFNEVIDEMVQEVLGDRQPPIRDALDAFIFQRVYMDDQSKINDGYLGGTIQEARKKYPPQLLRRFEVIFKNRDAMKPVAVRDIKASCVGKLVTVSGIVIRATEVKPIVEVMTYACDTCGAEIYQPVSSQFHCYPRR
;
A
#
# COMPACT_ATOMS: atom_id res chain seq x y z
N MET A 1 -39.47 4.19 -27.03
CA MET A 1 -38.74 3.20 -26.22
C MET A 1 -37.30 3.15 -26.69
N ASN A 2 -36.40 3.71 -25.88
CA ASN A 2 -35.03 3.23 -25.61
C ASN A 2 -34.29 4.36 -24.89
N VAL A 3 -34.56 4.39 -23.59
CA VAL A 3 -33.71 4.98 -22.56
C VAL A 3 -32.42 4.19 -22.57
N THR A 4 -31.32 4.78 -23.05
CA THR A 4 -29.99 4.33 -22.67
C THR A 4 -29.37 5.47 -21.88
N ASP A 5 -29.40 5.21 -20.58
CA ASP A 5 -28.98 6.04 -19.49
C ASP A 5 -27.52 6.46 -19.68
N ARG A 6 -27.32 7.73 -20.02
CA ARG A 6 -26.00 8.36 -19.95
C ARG A 6 -25.75 8.66 -18.48
N MET A 7 -25.23 7.69 -17.74
CA MET A 7 -24.57 7.97 -16.47
C MET A 7 -23.31 8.80 -16.76
N ALA A 8 -23.51 10.12 -16.83
CA ALA A 8 -22.46 11.09 -16.69
C ALA A 8 -21.84 10.87 -15.32
N PHE A 9 -20.63 10.32 -15.27
CA PHE A 9 -19.79 10.37 -14.08
C PHE A 9 -19.49 11.85 -13.81
N ASN A 10 -20.34 12.48 -13.00
CA ASN A 10 -20.07 13.77 -12.40
C ASN A 10 -18.75 13.63 -11.62
N LYS A 11 -17.72 14.32 -12.09
CA LYS A 11 -16.53 14.63 -11.27
C LYS A 11 -16.91 15.69 -10.24
N GLU A 12 -17.86 15.37 -9.36
CA GLU A 12 -17.94 16.02 -8.06
C GLU A 12 -16.69 15.59 -7.29
N GLY A 13 -16.04 16.53 -6.61
CA GLY A 13 -14.76 16.30 -5.96
C GLY A 13 -14.82 15.05 -5.08
N MET A 14 -14.17 13.97 -5.53
CA MET A 14 -14.06 12.76 -4.73
C MET A 14 -13.27 13.11 -3.48
N ASP A 15 -13.97 13.06 -2.36
CA ASP A 15 -13.43 13.30 -1.05
C ASP A 15 -12.66 12.03 -0.63
N TYR A 16 -11.36 12.05 -0.90
CA TYR A 16 -10.49 10.91 -0.62
C TYR A 16 -10.42 10.58 0.87
N ASP A 17 -10.69 11.54 1.75
CA ASP A 17 -10.69 11.31 3.19
C ASP A 17 -11.90 10.46 3.61
N LYS A 18 -13.05 10.64 2.95
CA LYS A 18 -14.19 9.72 3.12
C LYS A 18 -13.86 8.31 2.66
N HIS A 19 -13.19 8.16 1.52
CA HIS A 19 -12.78 6.85 1.03
C HIS A 19 -11.76 6.18 1.96
N LYS A 20 -10.83 6.94 2.55
CA LYS A 20 -9.92 6.44 3.58
C LYS A 20 -10.67 5.89 4.79
N ALA A 21 -11.65 6.64 5.30
CA ALA A 21 -12.47 6.22 6.43
C ALA A 21 -13.26 4.92 6.12
N LEU A 22 -13.86 4.84 4.92
CA LEU A 22 -14.58 3.64 4.48
C LEU A 22 -13.67 2.41 4.34
N ILE A 23 -12.47 2.58 3.79
CA ILE A 23 -11.49 1.49 3.66
C ILE A 23 -11.07 1.00 5.05
N ARG A 24 -10.85 1.92 5.98
CA ARG A 24 -10.51 1.58 7.36
C ARG A 24 -11.65 0.82 8.05
N GLU A 25 -12.88 1.31 7.90
CA GLU A 25 -14.07 0.63 8.42
C GLU A 25 -14.25 -0.77 7.83
N PHE A 26 -13.99 -0.95 6.53
CA PHE A 26 -14.02 -2.24 5.86
C PHE A 26 -13.03 -3.22 6.50
N ILE A 27 -11.78 -2.81 6.70
CA ILE A 27 -10.74 -3.67 7.28
C ILE A 27 -11.08 -4.09 8.72
N ASP A 28 -11.61 -3.17 9.53
CA ASP A 28 -11.98 -3.45 10.92
C ASP A 28 -13.26 -4.29 11.04
N THR A 29 -14.22 -4.06 10.16
CA THR A 29 -15.58 -4.63 10.29
C THR A 29 -15.77 -5.92 9.52
N TYR A 30 -15.01 -6.18 8.46
CA TYR A 30 -15.22 -7.37 7.62
C TYR A 30 -14.82 -8.65 8.37
N TYR A 31 -15.80 -9.53 8.58
CA TYR A 31 -15.61 -10.83 9.21
C TYR A 31 -16.18 -11.94 8.34
N GLY A 32 -15.53 -13.09 8.39
CA GLY A 32 -16.10 -14.37 7.97
C GLY A 32 -16.61 -15.17 9.15
N THR A 33 -17.31 -16.24 8.83
CA THR A 33 -17.65 -17.31 9.76
C THR A 33 -16.81 -18.53 9.42
N ASP A 34 -16.00 -18.98 10.38
CA ASP A 34 -15.26 -20.23 10.25
C ASP A 34 -16.20 -21.44 10.35
N GLU A 35 -15.71 -22.65 10.03
CA GLU A 35 -16.45 -23.92 10.11
C GLU A 35 -17.02 -24.16 11.53
N ASN A 36 -16.38 -23.58 12.54
CA ASN A 36 -16.78 -23.64 13.95
C ASN A 36 -17.81 -22.57 14.36
N GLY A 37 -18.27 -21.73 13.42
CA GLY A 37 -19.23 -20.65 13.67
C GLY A 37 -18.66 -19.45 14.42
N GLN A 38 -17.35 -19.40 14.64
CA GLN A 38 -16.68 -18.23 15.23
C GLN A 38 -16.48 -17.14 14.18
N LYS A 39 -16.58 -15.88 14.61
CA LYS A 39 -16.32 -14.72 13.75
C LYS A 39 -14.81 -14.52 13.65
N VAL A 40 -14.29 -14.62 12.44
CA VAL A 40 -12.86 -14.43 12.14
C VAL A 40 -12.71 -13.18 11.27
N PHE A 41 -11.86 -12.25 11.70
CA PHE A 41 -11.59 -11.01 10.98
C PHE A 41 -10.34 -11.18 10.11
N TYR A 42 -10.52 -11.71 8.89
CA TYR A 42 -9.40 -12.08 8.02
C TYR A 42 -8.39 -10.94 7.81
N TYR A 43 -8.87 -9.77 7.39
CA TYR A 43 -8.00 -8.63 7.08
C TYR A 43 -7.30 -8.06 8.32
N ARG A 44 -7.96 -8.09 9.48
CA ARG A 44 -7.39 -7.61 10.73
C ARG A 44 -6.28 -8.53 11.23
N GLU A 45 -6.50 -9.84 11.17
CA GLU A 45 -5.47 -10.83 11.51
C GLU A 45 -4.27 -10.73 10.56
N ASP A 46 -4.50 -10.54 9.27
CA ASP A 46 -3.42 -10.35 8.30
C ASP A 46 -2.61 -9.08 8.59
N ILE A 47 -3.24 -7.98 9.00
CA ILE A 47 -2.52 -6.76 9.44
C ILE A 47 -1.66 -7.04 10.68
N GLN A 48 -2.16 -7.82 11.63
CA GLN A 48 -1.37 -8.21 12.79
C GLN A 48 -0.16 -9.06 12.37
N ARG A 49 -0.33 -10.03 11.48
CA ARG A 49 0.78 -10.83 10.93
C ARG A 49 1.78 -9.98 10.15
N ILE A 50 1.33 -8.96 9.44
CA ILE A 50 2.18 -7.98 8.75
C ILE A 50 2.99 -7.15 9.76
N ALA A 51 2.36 -6.72 10.86
CA ALA A 51 3.02 -5.98 11.93
C ALA A 51 4.12 -6.83 12.60
N GLU A 52 3.85 -8.13 12.81
CA GLU A 52 4.79 -9.11 13.37
C GLU A 52 5.86 -9.59 12.36
N ARG A 53 5.81 -9.09 11.12
CA ARG A 53 6.71 -9.47 10.00
C ARG A 53 6.65 -10.96 9.64
N GLU A 54 5.52 -11.61 9.87
CA GLU A 54 5.27 -12.99 9.44
C GLU A 54 4.77 -13.05 7.99
N GLN A 55 4.03 -12.03 7.58
CA GLN A 55 3.43 -11.92 6.25
C GLN A 55 3.87 -10.62 5.56
N VAL A 56 4.14 -10.71 4.25
CA VAL A 56 4.57 -9.57 3.43
C VAL A 56 3.45 -9.07 2.52
N ALA A 57 2.67 -9.95 1.91
CA ALA A 57 1.63 -9.56 0.97
C ALA A 57 0.23 -9.63 1.61
N LEU A 58 -0.54 -8.54 1.52
CA LEU A 58 -1.97 -8.50 1.83
C LEU A 58 -2.77 -8.68 0.54
N TYR A 59 -3.54 -9.76 0.46
CA TYR A 59 -4.43 -10.01 -0.67
C TYR A 59 -5.83 -9.46 -0.36
N VAL A 60 -6.21 -8.40 -1.06
CA VAL A 60 -7.51 -7.75 -0.90
C VAL A 60 -8.45 -8.22 -2.00
N ASN A 61 -9.51 -8.94 -1.65
CA ASN A 61 -10.49 -9.42 -2.63
C ASN A 61 -11.54 -8.36 -2.92
N LEU A 62 -11.72 -8.02 -4.20
CA LEU A 62 -12.76 -7.08 -4.60
C LEU A 62 -14.18 -7.62 -4.40
N ASP A 63 -14.37 -8.95 -4.35
CA ASP A 63 -15.68 -9.53 -4.03
C ASP A 63 -16.08 -9.24 -2.58
N ASP A 64 -15.12 -9.23 -1.65
CA ASP A 64 -15.35 -8.89 -0.24
C ASP A 64 -15.70 -7.40 -0.11
N ILE A 65 -14.96 -6.54 -0.81
CA ILE A 65 -15.25 -5.10 -0.87
C ILE A 65 -16.64 -4.88 -1.46
N ASN A 66 -17.01 -5.57 -2.54
CA ASN A 66 -18.32 -5.42 -3.16
C ASN A 66 -19.47 -5.87 -2.25
N ARG A 67 -19.24 -6.84 -1.35
CA ARG A 67 -20.24 -7.24 -0.35
C ARG A 67 -20.43 -6.19 0.74
N PHE A 68 -19.38 -5.45 1.06
CA PHE A 68 -19.42 -4.35 2.00
C PHE A 68 -20.03 -3.09 1.37
N ASP A 69 -19.48 -2.64 0.25
CA ASP A 69 -19.92 -1.48 -0.50
C ASP A 69 -19.65 -1.67 -2.01
N GLU A 70 -20.74 -1.79 -2.78
CA GLU A 70 -20.71 -1.91 -4.24
C GLU A 70 -20.13 -0.66 -4.92
N SER A 71 -20.38 0.52 -4.36
CA SER A 71 -19.91 1.79 -4.94
C SER A 71 -18.39 1.91 -4.83
N LEU A 72 -17.82 1.52 -3.68
CA LEU A 72 -16.38 1.50 -3.46
C LEU A 72 -15.69 0.51 -4.41
N ALA A 73 -16.25 -0.69 -4.59
CA ALA A 73 -15.72 -1.68 -5.52
C ALA A 73 -15.66 -1.14 -6.95
N ALA A 74 -16.73 -0.50 -7.43
CA ALA A 74 -16.77 0.08 -8.78
C ALA A 74 -15.75 1.23 -8.96
N LEU A 75 -15.50 2.02 -7.90
CA LEU A 75 -14.48 3.08 -7.93
C LEU A 75 -13.05 2.51 -8.00
N ILE A 76 -12.77 1.44 -7.24
CA ILE A 76 -11.47 0.76 -7.27
C ILE A 76 -11.22 0.14 -8.65
N GLU A 77 -12.23 -0.53 -9.22
CA GLU A 77 -12.17 -1.06 -10.59
C GLU A 77 -11.92 0.04 -11.62
N GLY A 78 -12.47 1.25 -11.40
CA GLY A 78 -12.30 2.40 -12.27
C GLY A 78 -10.92 3.08 -12.20
N ASN A 79 -10.28 3.08 -11.03
CA ASN A 79 -8.99 3.75 -10.79
C ASN A 79 -8.10 3.00 -9.79
N ALA A 80 -7.65 1.81 -10.17
CA ALA A 80 -6.94 0.90 -9.26
C ALA A 80 -5.63 1.49 -8.71
N ARG A 81 -4.88 2.26 -9.54
CA ARG A 81 -3.59 2.84 -9.11
C ARG A 81 -3.75 3.82 -7.96
N ARG A 82 -4.79 4.65 -7.99
CA ARG A 82 -5.01 5.64 -6.93
C ARG A 82 -5.47 4.98 -5.65
N PHE A 83 -6.41 4.04 -5.74
CA PHE A 83 -6.87 3.30 -4.58
C PHE A 83 -5.76 2.43 -3.98
N HIS A 84 -4.85 1.90 -4.77
CA HIS A 84 -3.64 1.23 -4.26
C HIS A 84 -2.83 2.14 -3.31
N GLN A 85 -2.59 3.39 -3.70
CA GLN A 85 -1.89 4.37 -2.85
C GLN A 85 -2.66 4.63 -1.54
N ILE A 86 -3.98 4.81 -1.63
CA ILE A 86 -4.84 5.08 -0.47
C ILE A 86 -4.85 3.88 0.48
N PHE A 87 -4.97 2.66 -0.04
CA PHE A 87 -4.90 1.43 0.77
C PHE A 87 -3.56 1.32 1.48
N ASN A 88 -2.45 1.61 0.79
CA ASN A 88 -1.14 1.59 1.43
C ASN A 88 -1.05 2.58 2.59
N GLU A 89 -1.57 3.80 2.42
CA GLU A 89 -1.61 4.81 3.50
C GLU A 89 -2.45 4.33 4.70
N VAL A 90 -3.65 3.80 4.46
CA VAL A 90 -4.54 3.29 5.53
C VAL A 90 -3.89 2.11 6.26
N ILE A 91 -3.27 1.18 5.54
CA ILE A 91 -2.62 0.03 6.17
C ILE A 91 -1.36 0.46 6.93
N ASP A 92 -0.58 1.43 6.42
CA ASP A 92 0.56 1.99 7.16
C ASP A 92 0.10 2.57 8.50
N GLU A 93 -1.02 3.30 8.54
CA GLU A 93 -1.61 3.82 9.77
C GLU A 93 -2.05 2.69 10.72
N MET A 94 -2.78 1.69 10.22
CA MET A 94 -3.26 0.56 11.03
C MET A 94 -2.12 -0.29 11.60
N VAL A 95 -1.06 -0.53 10.82
CA VAL A 95 0.14 -1.25 11.29
C VAL A 95 0.83 -0.47 12.40
N GLN A 96 0.90 0.86 12.30
CA GLN A 96 1.47 1.70 13.35
C GLN A 96 0.64 1.64 14.64
N GLU A 97 -0.69 1.61 14.54
CA GLU A 97 -1.57 1.47 15.69
C GLU A 97 -1.43 0.11 16.39
N VAL A 98 -1.28 -0.97 15.62
CA VAL A 98 -1.05 -2.32 16.16
C VAL A 98 0.30 -2.43 16.87
N LEU A 99 1.35 -1.82 16.30
CA LEU A 99 2.68 -1.80 16.92
C LEU A 99 2.74 -0.89 18.16
N GLY A 100 2.00 0.23 18.15
CA GLY A 100 2.05 1.25 19.20
C GLY A 100 3.48 1.76 19.41
N ASP A 101 3.96 1.67 20.65
CA ASP A 101 5.34 2.06 21.02
C ASP A 101 6.38 0.95 20.76
N ARG A 102 5.94 -0.25 20.36
CA ARG A 102 6.86 -1.36 20.10
C ARG A 102 7.54 -1.18 18.76
N GLN A 103 8.84 -1.51 18.72
CA GLN A 103 9.55 -1.62 17.46
C GLN A 103 9.22 -2.96 16.79
N PRO A 104 9.10 -3.00 15.45
CA PRO A 104 8.84 -4.23 14.74
C PRO A 104 10.00 -5.22 14.95
N PRO A 105 9.74 -6.53 14.96
CA PRO A 105 10.79 -7.53 15.10
C PRO A 105 11.75 -7.48 13.91
N ILE A 106 13.04 -7.62 14.19
CA ILE A 106 14.09 -7.65 13.18
C ILE A 106 14.11 -9.06 12.56
N ARG A 107 13.73 -9.18 11.29
CA ARG A 107 13.80 -10.44 10.54
C ARG A 107 14.86 -10.41 9.45
N ASP A 108 15.10 -9.24 8.87
CA ASP A 108 15.95 -9.06 7.69
C ASP A 108 17.05 -8.00 7.94
N ALA A 109 18.12 -8.03 7.14
CA ALA A 109 19.23 -7.08 7.22
C ALA A 109 18.77 -5.63 7.00
N LEU A 110 17.79 -5.42 6.13
CA LEU A 110 17.17 -4.11 5.93
C LEU A 110 16.40 -3.64 7.18
N ASP A 111 15.80 -4.55 7.97
CA ASP A 111 15.14 -4.16 9.23
C ASP A 111 16.18 -3.78 10.27
N ALA A 112 17.29 -4.52 10.36
CA ALA A 112 18.40 -4.18 11.23
C ALA A 112 18.98 -2.81 10.86
N PHE A 113 19.11 -2.52 9.57
CA PHE A 113 19.55 -1.23 9.07
C PHE A 113 18.59 -0.11 9.44
N ILE A 114 17.29 -0.26 9.18
CA ILE A 114 16.26 0.73 9.53
C ILE A 114 16.23 0.93 11.04
N PHE A 115 16.27 -0.14 11.83
CA PHE A 115 16.29 -0.11 13.29
C PHE A 115 17.47 0.73 13.80
N GLN A 116 18.67 0.44 13.31
CA GLN A 116 19.88 1.17 13.71
C GLN A 116 19.76 2.66 13.36
N ARG A 117 19.24 2.99 12.17
CA ARG A 117 19.08 4.38 11.73
C ARG A 117 18.06 5.15 12.52
N VAL A 118 16.88 4.57 12.74
CA VAL A 118 15.83 5.19 13.54
C VAL A 118 16.29 5.38 14.99
N TYR A 119 16.98 4.39 15.56
CA TYR A 119 17.52 4.47 16.91
C TYR A 119 18.62 5.54 17.06
N MET A 120 19.53 5.64 16.08
CA MET A 120 20.56 6.68 16.07
C MET A 120 19.98 8.09 15.95
N ASP A 121 18.99 8.29 15.06
CA ASP A 121 18.30 9.58 14.91
C ASP A 121 17.56 9.99 16.21
N ASP A 122 16.97 9.02 16.92
CA ASP A 122 16.31 9.26 18.21
C ASP A 122 17.30 9.73 19.28
N GLN A 123 18.45 9.04 19.39
CA GLN A 123 19.53 9.41 20.32
C GLN A 123 20.13 10.79 20.01
N SER A 124 20.35 11.11 18.74
CA SER A 124 20.87 12.43 18.34
C SER A 124 19.93 13.57 18.73
N LYS A 125 18.61 13.39 18.57
CA LYS A 125 17.61 14.39 18.99
C LYS A 125 17.57 14.60 20.50
N ILE A 126 17.73 13.53 21.28
CA ILE A 126 17.83 13.60 22.74
C ILE A 126 19.07 14.42 23.14
N ASN A 127 20.20 14.21 22.45
CA ASN A 127 21.46 14.88 22.75
C ASN A 127 21.45 16.38 22.37
N ASP A 128 20.69 16.75 21.33
CA ASP A 128 20.49 18.16 20.92
C ASP A 128 19.49 18.93 21.82
N GLY A 129 19.03 18.35 22.94
CA GLY A 129 18.23 19.04 23.96
C GLY A 129 16.74 19.17 23.64
N TYR A 130 16.24 18.52 22.59
CA TYR A 130 14.82 18.47 22.27
C TYR A 130 14.13 17.36 23.09
N LEU A 131 13.72 17.70 24.32
CA LEU A 131 12.82 16.88 25.13
C LEU A 131 11.43 16.84 24.47
N GLY A 132 11.12 15.80 23.70
CA GLY A 132 9.74 15.52 23.28
C GLY A 132 9.52 15.07 21.84
N GLY A 133 10.56 14.76 21.06
CA GLY A 133 10.35 14.17 19.74
C GLY A 133 9.79 12.76 19.85
N THR A 134 8.51 12.55 19.52
CA THR A 134 7.93 11.20 19.47
C THR A 134 8.61 10.37 18.36
N ILE A 135 8.68 9.04 18.51
CA ILE A 135 9.22 8.10 17.50
C ILE A 135 8.59 8.37 16.10
N GLN A 136 7.36 8.86 16.07
CA GLN A 136 6.63 9.24 14.86
C GLN A 136 7.30 10.37 14.07
N GLU A 137 7.92 11.34 14.74
CA GLU A 137 8.63 12.45 14.08
C GLU A 137 9.95 12.01 13.44
N ALA A 138 10.64 11.03 14.05
CA ALA A 138 11.80 10.41 13.43
C ALA A 138 11.40 9.63 12.17
N ARG A 139 10.27 8.92 12.21
CA ARG A 139 9.72 8.20 11.04
C ARG A 139 9.31 9.14 9.90
N LYS A 140 8.79 10.33 10.21
CA LYS A 140 8.39 11.33 9.20
C LYS A 140 9.54 11.85 8.32
N LYS A 141 10.80 11.74 8.80
CA LYS A 141 12.00 12.06 8.01
C LYS A 141 12.21 11.09 6.85
N TYR A 142 11.78 9.84 7.01
CA TYR A 142 11.96 8.79 6.02
C TYR A 142 10.74 8.70 5.09
N PRO A 143 10.94 8.46 3.78
CA PRO A 143 9.83 8.22 2.88
C PRO A 143 9.09 6.93 3.29
N PRO A 144 7.74 6.91 3.25
CA PRO A 144 6.97 5.75 3.69
C PRO A 144 7.28 4.50 2.85
N GLN A 145 7.69 4.67 1.59
CA GLN A 145 8.16 3.60 0.71
C GLN A 145 9.33 2.80 1.31
N LEU A 146 10.24 3.47 2.06
CA LEU A 146 11.38 2.79 2.67
C LEU A 146 10.98 1.97 3.90
N LEU A 147 9.98 2.44 4.66
CA LEU A 147 9.53 1.82 5.90
C LEU A 147 8.49 0.71 5.66
N ARG A 148 7.81 0.76 4.51
CA ARG A 148 6.80 -0.22 4.13
C ARG A 148 7.46 -1.55 3.79
N ARG A 149 7.18 -2.58 4.59
CA ARG A 149 7.62 -3.97 4.35
C ARG A 149 6.46 -4.89 4.00
N PHE A 150 5.40 -4.31 3.46
CA PHE A 150 4.25 -5.06 2.98
C PHE A 150 3.84 -4.58 1.59
N GLU A 151 3.17 -5.46 0.87
CA GLU A 151 2.62 -5.20 -0.45
C GLU A 151 1.11 -5.46 -0.43
N VAL A 152 0.34 -4.53 -1.00
CA VAL A 152 -1.10 -4.72 -1.17
C VAL A 152 -1.36 -5.21 -2.58
N ILE A 153 -2.05 -6.35 -2.70
CA ILE A 153 -2.39 -6.97 -3.98
C ILE A 153 -3.90 -7.09 -4.08
N PHE A 154 -4.48 -6.46 -5.10
CA PHE A 154 -5.91 -6.60 -5.37
C PHE A 154 -6.19 -7.87 -6.18
N LYS A 155 -7.04 -8.74 -5.64
CA LYS A 155 -7.65 -9.82 -6.41
C LYS A 155 -8.92 -9.28 -7.04
N ASN A 156 -9.03 -9.42 -8.36
CA ASN A 156 -10.24 -9.03 -9.08
C ASN A 156 -11.42 -9.93 -8.71
N ARG A 157 -12.64 -9.45 -9.00
CA ARG A 157 -13.88 -10.17 -8.76
C ARG A 157 -13.96 -11.45 -9.57
N ASP A 158 -14.41 -12.53 -8.96
CA ASP A 158 -14.60 -13.81 -9.64
C ASP A 158 -15.73 -13.74 -10.68
N ALA A 159 -16.69 -12.82 -10.50
CA ALA A 159 -17.75 -12.54 -11.47
C ALA A 159 -17.23 -11.89 -12.78
N MET A 160 -16.05 -11.26 -12.74
CA MET A 160 -15.53 -10.52 -13.89
C MET A 160 -14.89 -11.47 -14.90
N LYS A 161 -15.49 -11.55 -16.09
CA LYS A 161 -14.96 -12.39 -17.16
C LYS A 161 -13.62 -11.86 -17.65
N PRO A 162 -12.63 -12.75 -17.91
CA PRO A 162 -11.37 -12.35 -18.48
C PRO A 162 -11.59 -11.77 -19.89
N VAL A 163 -10.96 -10.64 -20.15
CA VAL A 163 -11.03 -9.92 -21.43
C VAL A 163 -9.95 -10.48 -22.37
N ALA A 164 -10.29 -10.65 -23.65
CA ALA A 164 -9.31 -11.03 -24.66
C ALA A 164 -8.35 -9.88 -24.94
N VAL A 165 -7.07 -10.17 -25.21
CA VAL A 165 -6.03 -9.15 -25.47
C VAL A 165 -6.44 -8.16 -26.57
N ARG A 166 -7.22 -8.62 -27.57
CA ARG A 166 -7.72 -7.81 -28.68
C ARG A 166 -8.74 -6.74 -28.29
N ASP A 167 -9.45 -6.95 -27.18
CA ASP A 167 -10.51 -6.06 -26.70
C ASP A 167 -10.00 -5.00 -25.72
N ILE A 168 -8.71 -5.03 -25.36
CA ILE A 168 -8.07 -4.03 -24.51
C ILE A 168 -7.90 -2.74 -25.33
N LYS A 169 -8.79 -1.77 -25.07
CA LYS A 169 -8.83 -0.46 -25.74
C LYS A 169 -8.50 0.67 -24.75
N ALA A 170 -8.44 1.90 -25.25
CA ALA A 170 -8.21 3.10 -24.44
C ALA A 170 -9.21 3.26 -23.26
N SER A 171 -10.42 2.69 -23.37
CA SER A 171 -11.42 2.65 -22.29
C SER A 171 -11.02 1.85 -21.05
N CYS A 172 -9.99 1.00 -21.16
CA CYS A 172 -9.47 0.17 -20.09
C CYS A 172 -8.29 0.81 -19.35
N VAL A 173 -7.81 1.99 -19.80
CA VAL A 173 -6.69 2.67 -19.16
C VAL A 173 -7.07 3.09 -17.74
N GLY A 174 -6.25 2.69 -16.76
CA GLY A 174 -6.45 2.99 -15.34
C GLY A 174 -7.41 2.04 -14.60
N LYS A 175 -8.07 1.13 -15.33
CA LYS A 175 -8.99 0.15 -14.75
C LYS A 175 -8.29 -1.15 -14.36
N LEU A 176 -8.85 -1.86 -13.38
CA LEU A 176 -8.43 -3.22 -13.09
C LEU A 176 -9.08 -4.18 -14.11
N VAL A 177 -8.27 -4.88 -14.89
CA VAL A 177 -8.75 -5.80 -15.94
C VAL A 177 -8.03 -7.14 -15.81
N THR A 178 -8.79 -8.23 -15.86
CA THR A 178 -8.25 -9.59 -15.94
C THR A 178 -8.12 -9.99 -17.41
N VAL A 179 -6.96 -10.51 -17.79
CA VAL A 179 -6.66 -10.93 -19.17
C VAL A 179 -6.26 -12.41 -19.15
N SER A 180 -6.75 -13.18 -20.12
CA SER A 180 -6.35 -14.57 -20.31
C SER A 180 -5.41 -14.71 -21.51
N GLY A 181 -4.34 -15.48 -21.36
CA GLY A 181 -3.32 -15.65 -22.39
C GLY A 181 -2.26 -16.71 -22.04
N ILE A 182 -1.34 -16.95 -22.96
CA ILE A 182 -0.23 -17.90 -22.80
C ILE A 182 1.07 -17.12 -22.66
N VAL A 183 1.89 -17.47 -21.66
CA VAL A 183 3.21 -16.86 -21.45
C VAL A 183 4.20 -17.44 -22.46
N ILE A 184 4.69 -16.60 -23.37
CA ILE A 184 5.64 -17.01 -24.44
C ILE A 184 7.11 -16.82 -24.05
N ARG A 185 7.41 -15.85 -23.19
CA ARG A 185 8.77 -15.50 -22.78
C ARG A 185 8.73 -14.88 -21.39
N ALA A 186 9.50 -15.45 -20.47
CA ALA A 186 9.82 -14.83 -19.19
C ALA A 186 11.25 -14.27 -19.25
N THR A 187 11.47 -13.10 -18.67
CA THR A 187 12.81 -12.54 -18.46
C THR A 187 13.36 -12.97 -17.11
N GLU A 188 14.68 -12.96 -16.97
CA GLU A 188 15.32 -13.14 -15.67
C GLU A 188 14.94 -12.00 -14.70
N VAL A 189 15.06 -12.31 -13.41
CA VAL A 189 14.74 -11.38 -12.32
C VAL A 189 15.71 -10.20 -12.36
N LYS A 190 15.16 -8.99 -12.37
CA LYS A 190 15.92 -7.75 -12.28
C LYS A 190 15.49 -6.99 -11.03
N PRO A 191 16.41 -6.69 -10.10
CA PRO A 191 16.08 -5.84 -8.95
C PRO A 191 15.75 -4.43 -9.44
N ILE A 192 14.71 -3.83 -8.87
CA ILE A 192 14.28 -2.46 -9.15
C ILE A 192 14.47 -1.65 -7.86
N VAL A 193 14.99 -0.44 -7.99
CA VAL A 193 15.20 0.46 -6.85
C VAL A 193 13.94 1.29 -6.63
N GLU A 194 13.43 1.29 -5.41
CA GLU A 194 12.28 2.12 -5.00
C GLU A 194 12.71 3.44 -4.35
N VAL A 195 13.72 3.39 -3.47
CA VAL A 195 14.26 4.58 -2.79
C VAL A 195 15.77 4.58 -2.91
N MET A 196 16.33 5.69 -3.41
CA MET A 196 17.76 5.94 -3.45
C MET A 196 18.16 6.83 -2.28
N THR A 197 19.10 6.37 -1.46
CA THR A 197 19.69 7.16 -0.38
C THR A 197 21.07 7.62 -0.79
N TYR A 198 21.27 8.94 -0.84
CA TYR A 198 22.58 9.56 -1.09
C TYR A 198 23.14 10.04 0.23
N ALA A 199 24.32 9.53 0.62
CA ALA A 199 25.04 9.99 1.80
C ALA A 199 26.24 10.85 1.39
N CYS A 200 26.47 11.95 2.10
CA CYS A 200 27.65 12.78 1.92
C CYS A 200 28.79 12.28 2.81
N ASP A 201 29.94 11.93 2.22
CA ASP A 201 31.10 11.43 2.98
C ASP A 201 31.73 12.49 3.91
N THR A 202 31.52 13.78 3.64
CA THR A 202 32.12 14.87 4.43
C THR A 202 31.28 15.30 5.63
N CYS A 203 29.96 15.39 5.46
CA CYS A 203 29.05 15.86 6.52
C CYS A 203 28.09 14.79 7.07
N GLY A 204 28.06 13.60 6.48
CA GLY A 204 27.15 12.52 6.90
C GLY A 204 25.67 12.78 6.61
N ALA A 205 25.33 13.86 5.90
CA ALA A 205 23.95 14.16 5.54
C ALA A 205 23.41 13.15 4.53
N GLU A 206 22.16 12.74 4.72
CA GLU A 206 21.49 11.74 3.89
C GLU A 206 20.26 12.33 3.21
N ILE A 207 20.14 12.09 1.91
CA ILE A 207 19.02 12.52 1.08
C ILE A 207 18.31 11.27 0.56
N TYR A 208 17.03 11.15 0.88
CA TYR A 208 16.18 10.06 0.43
C TYR A 208 15.36 10.50 -0.78
N GLN A 209 15.52 9.82 -1.90
CA GLN A 209 14.82 10.13 -3.14
C GLN A 209 13.98 8.93 -3.61
N PRO A 210 12.63 9.03 -3.58
CA PRO A 210 11.77 7.98 -4.12
C PRO A 210 11.83 7.98 -5.66
N VAL A 211 11.95 6.79 -6.24
CA VAL A 211 12.02 6.55 -7.68
C VAL A 211 10.61 6.20 -8.18
N SER A 212 10.05 7.06 -9.03
CA SER A 212 8.70 6.87 -9.57
C SER A 212 8.67 6.44 -11.04
N SER A 213 9.79 6.62 -11.76
CA SER A 213 9.93 6.35 -13.18
C SER A 213 11.13 5.46 -13.48
N GLN A 214 11.07 4.76 -14.61
CA GLN A 214 12.15 3.88 -15.08
C GLN A 214 13.48 4.62 -15.30
N PHE A 215 13.39 5.90 -15.70
CA PHE A 215 14.54 6.77 -15.87
C PHE A 215 14.59 7.74 -14.71
N HIS A 216 15.72 7.76 -14.01
CA HIS A 216 15.96 8.63 -12.87
C HIS A 216 17.27 9.39 -13.06
N CYS A 217 17.28 10.68 -12.72
CA CYS A 217 18.49 11.49 -12.73
C CYS A 217 19.01 11.67 -11.31
N TYR A 218 20.32 11.49 -11.14
CA TYR A 218 20.98 11.77 -9.87
C TYR A 218 20.90 13.27 -9.52
N PRO A 219 20.79 13.63 -8.23
CA PRO A 219 20.85 15.02 -7.82
C PRO A 219 22.20 15.63 -8.25
N ARG A 220 22.16 16.79 -8.91
CA ARG A 220 23.39 17.50 -9.29
C ARG A 220 24.11 17.99 -8.03
N ARG A 221 25.44 17.84 -8.03
CA ARG A 221 26.36 18.39 -7.02
C ARG A 221 26.28 19.92 -6.99
#